data_AF-A0A7J2U3S9-F1
#
_entry.id   AF-A0A7J2U3S9-F1
#
_cell.length_a   1.000
_cell.length_b   1.000
_cell.length_c   1.000
_cell.angle_alpha   90.00
_cell.angle_beta   90.00
_cell.angle_gamma   90.00
#
_symmetry.space_group_name_H-M   'P 1'
#
loop_
_entity.id
_entity.type
_entity.pdbx_description
1 polymer ?
#
loop_
_entity_poly.entity_id
_entity_poly.type
_entity_poly.pdbx_seq_one_letter_code
_entity_poly.pdbx_strand_id
1 'polypeptide(L)'
;MLIYFSKSLVIGRLVSIAIFSCIARGEARSDVDVNILIVARDLPRSRFKRLELFEKAEEVIEPFVEELWSRDIYVDFSPIILDVEEAEKYRPICLDMVIYAVIVFNRNDFFKKVLDEIAEKLKTLGTERKRVGKLWYWVLKKEYRPGEVIEI
;
A
#
# COMPACT_ATOMS: atom_id res chain seq x y z
N MET A 1 3.13 11.44 13.09
CA MET A 1 2.23 10.58 12.30
C MET A 1 2.10 9.14 12.86
N LEU A 2 3.17 8.34 12.90
CA LEU A 2 3.15 6.90 13.28
C LEU A 2 2.69 6.58 14.72
N ILE A 3 3.04 7.42 15.70
CA ILE A 3 2.63 7.23 17.10
C ILE A 3 1.13 7.54 17.29
N TYR A 4 0.55 8.35 16.41
CA TYR A 4 -0.82 8.84 16.54
C TYR A 4 -1.86 7.92 15.88
N PHE A 5 -1.53 7.33 14.73
CA PHE A 5 -2.29 6.19 14.16
C PHE A 5 -2.37 5.03 15.16
N SER A 6 -1.33 4.86 15.97
CA SER A 6 -1.33 3.85 17.02
C SER A 6 -2.31 4.15 18.15
N LYS A 7 -2.80 5.38 18.38
CA LYS A 7 -3.61 5.69 19.57
C LYS A 7 -5.11 5.65 19.38
N SER A 8 -5.64 5.98 18.20
CA SER A 8 -7.09 6.11 18.02
C SER A 8 -7.75 4.95 17.28
N LEU A 9 -7.01 4.01 16.72
CA LEU A 9 -7.64 2.87 16.06
C LEU A 9 -6.83 1.58 16.20
N VAL A 10 -7.42 0.58 16.85
CA VAL A 10 -7.04 -0.82 16.64
C VAL A 10 -5.65 -1.23 17.19
N ILE A 11 -5.18 -0.69 18.33
CA ILE A 11 -3.90 -1.10 18.97
C ILE A 11 -3.73 -2.63 19.07
N GLY A 12 -4.83 -3.35 19.35
CA GLY A 12 -4.81 -4.81 19.45
C GLY A 12 -4.75 -5.53 18.10
N ARG A 13 -5.38 -4.99 17.05
CA ARG A 13 -5.62 -5.71 15.79
C ARG A 13 -4.83 -5.19 14.60
N LEU A 14 -4.14 -4.06 14.69
CA LEU A 14 -3.24 -3.58 13.64
C LEU A 14 -2.10 -4.58 13.42
N VAL A 15 -1.88 -4.95 12.15
CA VAL A 15 -0.88 -5.93 11.74
C VAL A 15 0.23 -5.27 10.93
N SER A 16 -0.08 -4.47 9.91
CA SER A 16 0.95 -3.84 9.08
C SER A 16 0.50 -2.47 8.57
N ILE A 17 1.46 -1.58 8.38
CA ILE A 17 1.29 -0.32 7.64
C ILE A 17 2.43 -0.21 6.64
N ALA A 18 2.11 0.05 5.37
CA ALA A 18 3.08 0.28 4.31
C ALA A 18 2.73 1.53 3.50
N ILE A 19 3.74 2.32 3.15
CA ILE A 19 3.60 3.49 2.27
C ILE A 19 4.11 3.09 0.89
N PHE A 20 3.34 3.34 -0.16
CA PHE A 20 3.68 2.95 -1.54
C PHE A 20 3.36 4.05 -2.56
N SER A 21 3.56 5.30 -2.15
CA SER A 21 3.28 6.49 -2.95
C SER A 21 4.30 6.75 -4.07
N CYS A 22 3.99 7.73 -4.93
CA CYS A 22 4.94 8.28 -5.90
C CYS A 22 6.20 8.86 -5.24
N ILE A 23 6.15 9.24 -3.95
CA ILE A 23 7.34 9.62 -3.16
C ILE A 23 8.33 8.47 -3.13
N ALA A 24 7.86 7.26 -2.86
CA ALA A 24 8.72 6.08 -2.83
C ALA A 24 9.29 5.74 -4.21
N ARG A 25 8.69 6.27 -5.29
CA ARG A 25 9.19 6.16 -6.67
C ARG A 25 10.20 7.26 -7.05
N GLY A 26 10.41 8.28 -6.20
CA GLY A 26 11.28 9.43 -6.49
C GLY A 26 10.70 10.39 -7.55
N GLU A 27 9.39 10.33 -7.80
CA GLU A 27 8.70 11.10 -8.84
C GLU A 27 7.77 12.19 -8.25
N ALA A 28 7.92 12.51 -6.96
CA ALA A 28 7.03 13.41 -6.25
C ALA A 28 7.07 14.84 -6.81
N ARG A 29 5.87 15.42 -6.98
CA ARG A 29 5.64 16.84 -7.28
C ARG A 29 5.23 17.57 -5.98
N SER A 30 4.94 18.87 -6.06
CA SER A 30 4.51 19.70 -4.91
C SER A 30 3.15 19.29 -4.33
N ASP A 31 2.38 18.49 -5.08
CA ASP A 31 1.14 17.81 -4.72
C ASP A 31 1.43 16.31 -4.52
N VAL A 32 1.23 15.81 -3.29
CA VAL A 32 1.70 14.47 -2.92
C VAL A 32 0.58 13.62 -2.33
N ASP A 33 0.04 12.71 -3.15
CA ASP A 33 -0.84 11.64 -2.71
C ASP A 33 -0.04 10.53 -2.01
N VAL A 34 -0.18 10.46 -0.69
CA VAL A 34 0.44 9.41 0.12
C VAL A 34 -0.47 8.19 0.15
N ASN A 35 -0.13 7.22 -0.69
CA ASN A 35 -0.79 5.93 -0.73
C ASN A 35 -0.34 5.07 0.45
N ILE A 36 -1.29 4.69 1.31
CA ILE A 36 -1.04 3.91 2.53
C ILE A 36 -1.83 2.60 2.47
N LEU A 37 -1.16 1.49 2.77
CA LEU A 37 -1.81 0.22 3.02
C LEU A 37 -1.87 0.00 4.52
N ILE A 38 -3.06 -0.30 5.04
CA ILE A 38 -3.30 -0.66 6.43
C ILE A 38 -3.86 -2.06 6.45
N VAL A 39 -3.17 -2.95 7.17
CA VAL A 39 -3.63 -4.32 7.43
C VAL A 39 -3.96 -4.46 8.91
N ALA A 40 -5.19 -4.90 9.21
CA ALA A 40 -5.64 -5.17 10.58
C ALA A 40 -6.54 -6.42 10.63
N ARG A 41 -6.77 -6.98 11.81
CA ARG A 41 -7.73 -8.10 12.01
C ARG A 41 -9.11 -7.59 12.41
N ASP A 42 -10.11 -8.42 12.15
CA ASP A 42 -11.51 -8.23 12.55
C ASP A 42 -12.06 -6.88 12.06
N LEU A 43 -11.72 -6.51 10.82
CA LEU A 43 -12.23 -5.29 10.21
C LEU A 43 -13.69 -5.45 9.80
N PRO A 44 -14.51 -4.37 9.88
CA PRO A 44 -15.87 -4.41 9.38
C PRO A 44 -15.87 -4.72 7.88
N ARG A 45 -16.84 -5.54 7.42
CA ARG A 45 -16.99 -5.83 5.98
C ARG A 45 -17.31 -4.59 5.14
N SER A 46 -17.94 -3.57 5.74
CA SER A 46 -18.29 -2.33 5.06
C SER A 46 -17.06 -1.46 4.81
N ARG A 47 -16.80 -1.12 3.54
CA ARG A 47 -15.76 -0.16 3.15
C ARG A 47 -15.95 1.20 3.83
N PHE A 48 -17.18 1.69 3.90
CA PHE A 48 -17.48 2.98 4.54
C PHE A 48 -17.11 2.98 6.02
N LYS A 49 -17.43 1.91 6.75
CA LYS A 49 -17.02 1.79 8.16
C LYS A 49 -15.52 1.73 8.33
N ARG A 50 -14.78 1.14 7.39
CA ARG A 50 -13.29 1.17 7.40
C ARG A 50 -12.76 2.57 7.14
N LEU A 51 -13.44 3.36 6.31
CA LEU A 51 -13.06 4.74 6.03
C LEU A 51 -13.34 5.66 7.23
N GLU A 52 -14.52 5.58 7.86
CA GLU A 52 -14.82 6.31 9.12
C GLU A 52 -13.79 6.02 10.23
N LEU A 53 -13.31 4.79 10.24
CA LEU A 53 -12.24 4.31 11.10
C LEU A 53 -10.92 5.02 10.75
N PHE A 54 -10.56 5.11 9.47
CA PHE A 54 -9.38 5.85 9.04
C PHE A 54 -9.46 7.36 9.33
N GLU A 55 -10.60 8.01 9.04
CA GLU A 55 -10.82 9.44 9.27
C GLU A 55 -10.56 9.82 10.75
N LYS A 56 -11.03 9.01 11.70
CA LYS A 56 -10.73 9.20 13.14
C LYS A 56 -9.24 9.07 13.49
N ALA A 57 -8.48 8.31 12.71
CA ALA A 57 -7.04 8.23 12.88
C ALA A 57 -6.32 9.42 12.23
N GLU A 58 -6.87 9.91 11.12
CA GLU A 58 -6.40 11.07 10.38
C GLU A 58 -6.57 12.38 11.17
N GLU A 59 -7.69 12.58 11.88
CA GLU A 59 -7.93 13.72 12.79
C GLU A 59 -6.75 13.96 13.76
N VAL A 60 -6.05 12.89 14.17
CA VAL A 60 -4.94 12.99 15.12
C VAL A 60 -3.67 13.56 14.47
N ILE A 61 -3.53 13.44 13.15
CA ILE A 61 -2.40 13.95 12.38
C ILE A 61 -2.74 15.21 11.59
N GLU A 62 -4.00 15.62 11.57
CA GLU A 62 -4.51 16.81 10.89
C GLU A 62 -3.71 18.08 11.20
N PRO A 63 -3.32 18.40 12.47
CA PRO A 63 -2.51 19.60 12.73
C PRO A 63 -1.14 19.59 12.04
N PHE A 64 -0.56 18.40 11.82
CA PHE A 64 0.70 18.27 11.08
C PHE A 64 0.50 18.43 9.58
N VAL A 65 -0.64 17.95 9.05
CA VAL A 65 -1.03 18.17 7.65
C VAL A 65 -1.24 19.66 7.40
N GLU A 66 -1.95 20.36 8.29
CA GLU A 66 -2.14 21.82 8.22
C GLU A 66 -0.82 22.58 8.28
N GLU A 67 0.15 22.16 9.12
CA GLU A 67 1.49 22.76 9.14
C GLU A 67 2.19 22.62 7.78
N LEU A 68 2.10 21.46 7.13
CA LEU A 68 2.66 21.25 5.80
C LEU A 68 1.97 22.11 4.75
N TRP A 69 0.64 22.18 4.78
CA TRP A 69 -0.14 23.01 3.88
C TRP A 69 0.21 24.50 4.02
N SER A 70 0.49 24.98 5.25
CA SER A 70 0.95 26.36 5.50
C SER A 70 2.30 26.69 4.87
N ARG A 71 3.05 25.67 4.44
CA ARG A 71 4.34 25.77 3.75
C ARG A 71 4.23 25.45 2.25
N ASP A 72 3.03 25.49 1.68
CA ASP A 72 2.73 25.13 0.29
C ASP A 72 3.08 23.66 -0.06
N ILE A 73 3.10 22.77 0.94
CA ILE A 73 3.31 21.32 0.77
C ILE A 73 1.96 20.62 0.99
N TYR A 74 1.24 20.37 -0.09
CA TYR A 74 -0.08 19.74 -0.04
C TYR A 74 0.05 18.22 -0.02
N VAL A 75 -0.27 17.63 1.12
CA VAL A 75 -0.30 16.18 1.34
C VAL A 75 -1.73 15.73 1.60
N ASP A 76 -2.11 14.63 0.96
CA ASP A 76 -3.36 13.91 1.21
C ASP A 76 -3.08 12.41 1.31
N PHE A 77 -3.95 11.66 1.97
CA PHE A 77 -3.78 10.23 2.23
C PHE A 77 -4.82 9.39 1.49
N SER A 78 -4.34 8.39 0.75
CA SER A 78 -5.19 7.43 0.04
C SER A 78 -5.05 6.04 0.68
N PRO A 79 -5.96 5.65 1.59
CA PRO A 79 -5.84 4.39 2.30
C PRO A 79 -6.42 3.20 1.51
N ILE A 80 -5.65 2.12 1.48
CA ILE A 80 -6.15 0.77 1.20
C ILE A 80 -6.19 0.03 2.54
N ILE A 81 -7.39 -0.35 2.98
CA ILE A 81 -7.60 -0.93 4.32
C ILE A 81 -8.08 -2.37 4.15
N LEU A 82 -7.22 -3.33 4.49
CA LEU A 82 -7.44 -4.75 4.29
C LEU A 82 -7.46 -5.52 5.60
N ASP A 83 -8.32 -6.54 5.66
CA ASP A 83 -8.17 -7.58 6.67
C ASP A 83 -6.93 -8.44 6.36
N VAL A 84 -6.43 -9.23 7.31
CA VAL A 84 -5.29 -10.13 7.12
C VAL A 84 -5.54 -11.10 5.98
N GLU A 85 -6.70 -11.77 5.98
CA GLU A 85 -7.09 -12.72 4.92
C GLU A 85 -7.23 -12.05 3.56
N GLU A 86 -7.61 -10.77 3.57
CA GLU A 86 -7.67 -9.99 2.35
C GLU A 86 -6.27 -9.64 1.88
N ALA A 87 -5.36 -9.21 2.75
CA ALA A 87 -4.00 -8.80 2.42
C ALA A 87 -3.12 -9.94 1.88
N GLU A 88 -3.39 -11.19 2.26
CA GLU A 88 -2.72 -12.38 1.70
C GLU A 88 -3.08 -12.64 0.23
N LYS A 89 -4.22 -12.13 -0.25
CA LYS A 89 -4.64 -12.29 -1.65
C LYS A 89 -3.86 -11.36 -2.56
N TYR A 90 -3.38 -11.89 -3.67
CA TYR A 90 -2.74 -11.10 -4.72
C TYR A 90 -3.67 -9.97 -5.21
N ARG A 91 -3.10 -8.76 -5.36
CA ARG A 91 -3.71 -7.61 -6.03
C ARG A 91 -2.71 -7.01 -7.01
N PRO A 92 -3.15 -6.50 -8.18
CA PRO A 92 -2.25 -5.83 -9.11
C PRO A 92 -1.41 -4.72 -8.48
N ILE A 93 -1.96 -3.99 -7.50
CA ILE A 93 -1.21 -2.93 -6.78
C ILE A 93 0.01 -3.46 -6.02
N CYS A 94 0.01 -4.74 -5.64
CA CYS A 94 1.14 -5.37 -4.95
C CYS A 94 2.38 -5.47 -5.85
N LEU A 95 2.24 -5.47 -7.17
CA LEU A 95 3.38 -5.47 -8.10
C LEU A 95 4.27 -4.24 -7.86
N ASP A 96 3.65 -3.06 -7.75
CA ASP A 96 4.39 -1.83 -7.47
C ASP A 96 4.87 -1.79 -6.02
N MET A 97 4.12 -2.37 -5.08
CA MET A 97 4.54 -2.48 -3.67
C MET A 97 5.79 -3.35 -3.49
N VAL A 98 5.96 -4.42 -4.27
CA VAL A 98 7.18 -5.25 -4.22
C VAL A 98 8.44 -4.43 -4.49
N ILE A 99 8.35 -3.39 -5.33
CA ILE A 99 9.49 -2.53 -5.64
C ILE A 99 9.60 -1.35 -4.66
N TYR A 100 8.47 -0.71 -4.33
CA TYR A 100 8.47 0.62 -3.73
C TYR A 100 7.84 0.71 -2.33
N ALA A 101 7.25 -0.36 -1.80
CA ALA A 101 6.64 -0.26 -0.49
C ALA A 101 7.68 -0.05 0.60
N VAL A 102 7.48 1.01 1.39
CA VAL A 102 8.18 1.22 2.65
C VAL A 102 7.26 0.75 3.76
N ILE A 103 7.58 -0.40 4.35
CA ILE A 103 6.85 -0.94 5.49
C ILE A 103 7.26 -0.19 6.75
N VAL A 104 6.34 0.57 7.33
CA VAL A 104 6.59 1.42 8.51
C VAL A 104 6.11 0.80 9.82
N PHE A 105 5.25 -0.22 9.74
CA PHE A 105 4.87 -1.07 10.86
C PHE A 105 4.57 -2.48 10.35
N ASN A 106 5.04 -3.51 11.06
CA ASN A 106 4.83 -4.90 10.63
C ASN A 106 4.91 -5.87 11.81
N ARG A 107 3.79 -6.47 12.20
CA ARG A 107 3.73 -7.48 13.25
C ARG A 107 4.10 -8.84 12.66
N ASN A 108 5.04 -9.55 13.28
CA ASN A 108 5.50 -10.90 12.90
C ASN A 108 5.96 -11.01 11.43
N ASP A 109 6.46 -9.91 10.88
CA ASP A 109 6.84 -9.75 9.49
C ASP A 109 5.72 -10.05 8.46
N PHE A 110 4.45 -9.97 8.86
CA PHE A 110 3.32 -10.40 8.06
C PHE A 110 3.34 -9.88 6.61
N PHE A 111 3.25 -8.56 6.42
CA PHE A 111 3.11 -8.02 5.06
C PHE A 111 4.42 -8.11 4.26
N LYS A 112 5.55 -8.18 4.95
CA LYS A 112 6.85 -8.47 4.33
C LYS A 112 6.84 -9.86 3.69
N LYS A 113 6.36 -10.88 4.41
CA LYS A 113 6.24 -12.25 3.87
C LYS A 113 5.32 -12.30 2.66
N VAL A 114 4.18 -11.59 2.72
CA VAL A 114 3.27 -11.46 1.57
C VAL A 114 4.00 -10.88 0.35
N LEU A 115 4.75 -9.78 0.50
CA LEU A 115 5.50 -9.19 -0.60
C LEU A 115 6.64 -10.10 -1.09
N ASP A 116 7.34 -10.79 -0.18
CA ASP A 116 8.41 -11.74 -0.53
C ASP A 116 7.86 -12.92 -1.36
N GLU A 117 6.70 -13.46 -1.00
CA GLU A 117 6.04 -14.54 -1.74
C GLU A 117 5.63 -14.08 -3.14
N ILE A 118 5.07 -12.87 -3.28
CA ILE A 118 4.75 -12.29 -4.58
C ILE A 118 6.03 -12.10 -5.39
N ALA A 119 7.09 -11.55 -4.79
CA ALA A 119 8.37 -11.31 -5.46
C ALA A 119 8.98 -12.61 -6.03
N GLU A 120 8.96 -13.70 -5.27
CA GLU A 120 9.48 -14.99 -5.74
C GLU A 120 8.65 -15.58 -6.88
N LYS A 121 7.31 -15.41 -6.86
CA LYS A 121 6.46 -15.82 -7.99
C LYS A 121 6.73 -15.00 -9.25
N LEU A 122 6.84 -13.68 -9.13
CA LEU A 122 7.18 -12.81 -10.26
C LEU A 122 8.53 -13.18 -10.86
N LYS A 123 9.53 -13.47 -10.02
CA LYS A 123 10.84 -13.95 -10.45
C LYS A 123 10.74 -15.28 -11.19
N THR A 124 9.97 -16.24 -10.67
CA THR A 124 9.76 -17.55 -11.29
C THR A 124 9.07 -17.45 -12.65
N LEU A 125 8.11 -16.52 -12.80
CA LEU A 125 7.44 -16.24 -14.07
C LEU A 125 8.33 -15.52 -15.10
N GLY A 126 9.51 -15.05 -14.69
CA GLY A 126 10.35 -14.19 -15.51
C GLY A 126 9.68 -12.84 -15.79
N THR A 127 8.93 -12.33 -14.80
CA THR A 127 8.22 -11.06 -14.91
C THR A 127 9.20 -9.90 -15.12
N GLU A 128 8.87 -9.02 -16.06
CA GLU A 128 9.64 -7.83 -16.34
C GLU A 128 8.76 -6.59 -16.24
N ARG A 129 9.33 -5.51 -15.71
CA ARG A 129 8.71 -4.19 -15.78
C ARG A 129 9.31 -3.39 -16.93
N LYS A 130 8.46 -2.90 -17.83
CA LYS A 130 8.87 -2.16 -19.03
C LYS A 130 8.33 -0.74 -19.00
N ARG A 131 9.09 0.18 -19.59
CA ARG A 131 8.72 1.59 -19.71
C ARG A 131 8.41 1.93 -21.17
N VAL A 132 7.27 2.57 -21.41
CA VAL A 132 6.88 3.14 -22.71
C VAL A 132 6.59 4.62 -22.50
N GLY A 133 7.52 5.47 -22.94
CA GLY A 133 7.47 6.91 -22.69
C GLY A 133 7.47 7.22 -21.18
N LYS A 134 6.37 7.78 -20.68
CA LYS A 134 6.16 8.07 -19.25
C LYS A 134 5.41 6.98 -18.50
N LEU A 135 4.93 5.94 -19.19
CA LEU A 135 4.14 4.86 -18.61
C LEU A 135 5.01 3.66 -18.28
N TRP A 136 4.62 2.96 -17.21
CA TRP A 136 5.18 1.67 -16.83
C TRP A 136 4.11 0.59 -17.00
N TYR A 137 4.52 -0.59 -17.45
CA TYR A 137 3.66 -1.76 -17.48
C TYR A 137 4.46 -3.02 -17.12
N TRP A 138 3.74 -4.01 -16.63
CA TRP A 138 4.28 -5.29 -16.20
C TRP A 138 4.03 -6.35 -17.27
N VAL A 139 5.08 -7.03 -17.70
CA VAL A 139 5.04 -8.23 -18.52
C VAL A 139 5.21 -9.41 -17.58
N LEU A 140 4.11 -10.04 -17.17
CA LEU A 140 4.15 -11.12 -16.18
C LEU A 140 4.88 -12.35 -16.69
N LYS A 141 4.65 -12.72 -17.94
CA LYS A 141 5.29 -13.84 -18.63
C LYS A 141 5.49 -13.48 -20.10
N LYS A 142 6.70 -13.67 -20.64
CA LYS A 142 7.00 -13.32 -22.05
C LYS A 142 6.34 -14.25 -23.06
N GLU A 143 6.39 -15.54 -22.77
CA GLU A 143 5.82 -16.58 -23.62
C GLU A 143 4.50 -17.03 -23.00
N TYR A 144 3.39 -16.58 -23.57
CA TYR A 144 2.06 -17.00 -23.15
C TYR A 144 1.21 -17.37 -24.35
N ARG A 145 0.25 -18.26 -24.14
CA ARG A 145 -0.77 -18.63 -25.13
C ARG A 145 -2.04 -17.80 -24.89
N PRO A 146 -2.76 -17.35 -25.93
CA PRO A 146 -4.07 -16.75 -25.74
C PRO A 146 -4.99 -17.67 -24.93
N GLY A 147 -5.60 -17.14 -23.88
CA GLY A 147 -6.45 -17.91 -22.96
C GLY A 147 -5.69 -18.65 -21.83
N GLU A 148 -4.36 -18.56 -21.78
CA GLU A 148 -3.58 -19.08 -20.66
C GLU A 148 -3.85 -18.30 -19.38
N VAL A 149 -4.10 -19.02 -18.28
CA VAL A 149 -4.22 -18.45 -16.95
C VAL A 149 -2.81 -18.31 -16.36
N ILE A 150 -2.43 -17.07 -16.04
CA ILE A 150 -1.17 -16.77 -15.35
C ILE A 150 -1.49 -16.61 -13.87
N GLU A 151 -1.01 -17.52 -13.04
CA GLU A 151 -1.21 -17.49 -11.60
C GLU A 151 -0.10 -16.72 -10.90
N ILE A 152 -0.49 -15.86 -9.95
CA ILE A 152 0.37 -15.09 -9.04
C ILE A 152 -0.15 -15.29 -7.63
#